data_AF-A0A6B3CQ96-F1
#
_entry.id   AF-A0A6B3CQ96-F1
#
_cell.length_a   1.000
_cell.length_b   1.000
_cell.length_c   1.000
_cell.angle_alpha   90.00
_cell.angle_beta   90.00
_cell.angle_gamma   90.00
#
_symmetry.space_group_name_H-M   'P 1'
#
loop_
_entity.id
_entity.type
_entity.pdbx_description
1 polymer ?
#
loop_
_entity_poly.entity_id
_entity_poly.type
_entity_poly.pdbx_seq_one_letter_code
_entity_poly.pdbx_strand_id
1 'polypeptide(L)'
;EEKSAFSHPAVEPDSTAGYGDHPDQVIDFYAPRDGAGPGEAAPVVVVLHGGSWRAPYDRRHISPFAGFLARRGFAVASVEYRRGAEGAGAATDSGGPVAGRWPDTFDDVAAAL
;
A
#
# COMPACT_ATOMS: atom_id res chain seq x y z
N GLU A 1 -4.60 -11.49 16.00
CA GLU A 1 -4.76 -10.40 15.00
C GLU A 1 -3.44 -9.98 14.35
N GLU A 2 -2.62 -9.09 14.94
CA GLU A 2 -1.45 -8.50 14.27
C GLU A 2 -0.43 -9.54 13.72
N LYS A 3 -0.12 -10.58 14.51
CA LYS A 3 0.78 -11.68 14.12
C LYS A 3 0.33 -12.44 12.86
N SER A 4 -0.98 -12.46 12.57
CA SER A 4 -1.50 -13.14 11.38
C SER A 4 -1.36 -12.30 10.11
N ALA A 5 -1.34 -10.97 10.22
CA ALA A 5 -1.14 -10.09 9.07
C ALA A 5 0.30 -10.19 8.55
N PHE A 6 1.27 -10.36 9.46
CA PHE A 6 2.69 -10.44 9.15
C PHE A 6 3.24 -11.87 8.99
N SER A 7 2.40 -12.91 9.07
CA SER A 7 2.85 -14.32 8.99
C SER A 7 3.04 -14.81 7.56
N HIS A 8 2.56 -14.08 6.57
CA HIS A 8 2.70 -14.43 5.16
C HIS A 8 3.92 -13.74 4.53
N PRO A 9 4.71 -14.45 3.69
CA PRO A 9 5.82 -13.83 2.99
C PRO A 9 5.31 -12.75 2.04
N ALA A 10 6.05 -11.65 1.93
CA ALA A 10 5.74 -10.58 0.99
C ALA A 10 5.66 -11.12 -0.44
N VAL A 11 4.76 -10.55 -1.23
CA VAL A 11 4.60 -10.84 -2.65
C VAL A 11 5.13 -9.64 -3.42
N GLU A 12 6.07 -9.86 -4.35
CA GLU A 12 6.58 -8.77 -5.18
C GLU A 12 5.53 -8.31 -6.20
N PRO A 13 5.44 -7.00 -6.47
CA PRO A 13 4.57 -6.46 -7.52
C PRO A 13 5.11 -6.80 -8.91
N ASP A 14 4.24 -6.73 -9.93
CA ASP A 14 4.65 -6.85 -11.33
C ASP A 14 5.32 -5.57 -11.84
N SER A 15 4.88 -4.41 -11.32
CA SER A 15 5.49 -3.11 -11.61
C SER A 15 5.18 -2.12 -10.50
N THR A 16 5.98 -1.07 -10.41
CA THR A 16 5.78 0.05 -9.47
C THR A 16 5.87 1.35 -10.26
N ALA A 17 5.00 2.32 -9.96
CA ALA A 17 5.07 3.66 -10.53
C ALA A 17 4.92 4.72 -9.44
N GLY A 18 5.59 5.87 -9.63
CA GLY A 18 5.37 7.06 -8.80
C GLY A 18 4.15 7.85 -9.26
N TYR A 19 3.41 8.44 -8.31
CA TYR A 19 2.34 9.39 -8.58
C TYR A 19 2.66 10.81 -8.11
N GLY A 20 3.87 11.03 -7.58
CA GLY A 20 4.38 12.33 -7.19
C GLY A 20 5.88 12.28 -6.89
N ASP A 21 6.41 13.38 -6.37
CA ASP A 21 7.86 13.58 -6.17
C ASP A 21 8.37 12.97 -4.85
N HIS A 22 7.50 12.64 -3.90
CA HIS A 22 7.89 12.06 -2.63
C HIS A 22 8.19 10.56 -2.77
N PRO A 23 9.21 10.00 -2.08
CA PRO A 23 9.56 8.57 -2.19
C PRO A 23 8.43 7.61 -1.79
N ASP A 24 7.54 8.02 -0.88
CA ASP A 24 6.33 7.25 -0.51
C ASP A 24 5.18 7.41 -1.52
N GLN A 25 5.26 8.32 -2.50
CA GLN A 25 4.19 8.52 -3.49
C GLN A 25 4.31 7.50 -4.62
N VAL A 26 4.09 6.23 -4.29
CA VAL A 26 4.22 5.09 -5.20
C VAL A 26 3.02 4.15 -5.16
N ILE A 27 2.77 3.47 -6.29
CA ILE A 27 1.77 2.43 -6.44
C ILE A 27 2.46 1.15 -6.92
N ASP A 28 2.21 0.04 -6.24
CA ASP A 28 2.56 -1.30 -6.69
C ASP A 28 1.38 -1.91 -7.44
N PHE A 29 1.64 -2.39 -8.66
CA PHE A 29 0.64 -3.02 -9.51
C PHE A 29 0.80 -4.53 -9.54
N TYR A 30 -0.32 -5.24 -9.38
CA TYR A 30 -0.41 -6.69 -9.52
C TYR A 30 -1.39 -7.03 -10.64
N ALA A 31 -0.89 -7.70 -11.67
CA ALA A 31 -1.67 -8.11 -12.83
C ALA A 31 -2.60 -9.29 -12.48
N PRO A 32 -3.83 -9.31 -13.00
CA PRO A 32 -4.75 -10.44 -12.81
C PRO A 32 -4.13 -11.71 -13.41
N ARG A 33 -4.19 -12.82 -12.68
CA ARG A 33 -3.61 -14.10 -13.13
C ARG A 33 -4.62 -14.99 -13.84
N ASP A 34 -5.88 -14.95 -13.40
CA ASP A 34 -6.99 -15.76 -13.90
C ASP A 34 -8.19 -14.85 -14.19
N GLY A 35 -9.04 -15.15 -15.18
CA GLY A 35 -10.40 -14.60 -15.20
C GLY A 35 -10.73 -13.44 -16.16
N ALA A 36 -9.89 -13.14 -17.14
CA ALA A 36 -10.31 -12.32 -18.29
C ALA A 36 -10.00 -13.06 -19.60
N GLY A 37 -11.03 -13.32 -20.40
CA GLY A 37 -10.82 -13.80 -21.78
C GLY A 37 -10.03 -12.75 -22.58
N PRO A 38 -9.42 -13.12 -23.72
CA PRO A 38 -8.74 -12.15 -24.58
C PRO A 38 -9.65 -10.96 -24.91
N GLY A 39 -9.29 -9.76 -24.46
CA GLY A 39 -10.04 -8.52 -24.69
C GLY A 39 -11.02 -8.10 -23.59
N GLU A 40 -11.16 -8.85 -22.50
CA GLU A 40 -12.00 -8.46 -21.36
C GLU A 40 -11.20 -7.65 -20.33
N ALA A 41 -11.75 -6.52 -19.87
CA ALA A 41 -11.12 -5.70 -18.85
C ALA A 41 -11.32 -6.31 -17.46
N ALA A 42 -10.23 -6.52 -16.72
CA ALA A 42 -10.31 -6.97 -15.33
C ALA A 42 -10.82 -5.84 -14.42
N PRO A 43 -11.66 -6.16 -13.41
CA PRO A 43 -12.03 -5.19 -12.39
C PRO A 43 -10.79 -4.72 -11.60
N VAL A 44 -10.73 -3.41 -11.35
CA VAL A 44 -9.62 -2.79 -10.60
C VAL A 44 -9.98 -2.71 -9.11
N VAL A 45 -9.04 -3.08 -8.26
CA VAL A 45 -9.12 -2.89 -6.81
C VAL A 45 -7.95 -2.01 -6.35
N VAL A 46 -8.26 -0.87 -5.73
CA VAL A 46 -7.26 -0.04 -5.06
C VAL A 46 -7.18 -0.46 -3.59
N VAL A 47 -5.97 -0.77 -3.13
CA VAL A 47 -5.70 -1.20 -1.75
C VAL A 47 -4.94 -0.11 -1.03
N LEU A 48 -5.50 0.37 0.07
CA LEU A 48 -4.82 1.22 1.05
C LEU A 48 -4.45 0.35 2.26
N HIS A 49 -3.17 0.33 2.60
CA HIS A 49 -2.70 -0.47 3.74
C HIS A 49 -3.03 0.18 5.08
N GLY A 50 -3.08 -0.64 6.13
CA GLY A 50 -3.27 -0.20 7.51
C GLY A 50 -1.98 0.30 8.16
N GLY A 51 -1.91 0.25 9.49
CA GLY A 51 -0.74 0.68 10.26
C GLY A 51 -0.84 2.08 10.86
N SER A 52 -2.05 2.65 10.91
CA SER A 52 -2.33 3.97 11.52
C SER A 52 -1.44 5.09 10.97
N TRP A 53 -1.13 5.04 9.67
CA TRP A 53 -0.32 6.04 8.97
C TRP A 53 1.12 6.16 9.49
N ARG A 54 1.61 5.16 10.25
CA ARG A 54 2.94 5.20 10.87
C ARG A 54 3.98 4.56 9.96
N ALA A 55 5.17 5.13 9.99
CA ALA A 55 6.28 4.75 9.14
C ALA A 55 6.65 3.25 9.12
N PRO A 56 6.59 2.48 10.23
CA PRO A 56 7.00 1.07 10.20
C PRO A 56 6.14 0.17 9.32
N TYR A 57 4.97 0.64 8.88
CA TYR A 57 4.00 -0.15 8.14
C TYR A 57 3.84 0.43 6.73
N ASP A 58 4.55 -0.12 5.76
CA ASP A 58 4.48 0.25 4.34
C ASP A 58 3.50 -0.65 3.56
N ARG A 59 3.21 -0.34 2.30
CA ARG A 59 2.35 -1.18 1.44
C ARG A 59 2.82 -2.64 1.32
N ARG A 60 4.10 -2.97 1.57
CA ARG A 60 4.60 -4.34 1.42
C ARG A 60 3.99 -5.29 2.45
N HIS A 61 3.59 -4.81 3.63
CA HIS A 61 2.98 -5.69 4.62
C HIS A 61 1.62 -6.25 4.21
N ILE A 62 0.87 -5.57 3.35
CA ILE A 62 -0.42 -6.05 2.83
C ILE A 62 -0.29 -6.73 1.46
N SER A 63 0.94 -6.84 0.91
CA SER A 63 1.20 -7.49 -0.39
C SER A 63 0.66 -8.92 -0.52
N PRO A 64 0.59 -9.78 0.52
CA PRO A 64 -0.02 -11.10 0.38
C PRO A 64 -1.52 -11.03 0.01
N PHE A 65 -2.22 -10.02 0.51
CA PHE A 65 -3.62 -9.77 0.17
C PHE A 65 -3.77 -9.24 -1.27
N ALA A 66 -2.90 -8.33 -1.70
CA ALA A 66 -2.85 -7.88 -3.09
C ALA A 66 -2.60 -9.05 -4.07
N GLY A 67 -1.62 -9.91 -3.76
CA GLY A 67 -1.36 -11.11 -4.53
C GLY A 67 -2.52 -12.11 -4.54
N PHE A 68 -3.27 -12.22 -3.42
CA PHE A 68 -4.48 -13.04 -3.36
C PHE A 68 -5.58 -12.52 -4.29
N LEU A 69 -5.84 -11.21 -4.31
CA LEU A 69 -6.81 -10.59 -5.21
C LEU A 69 -6.40 -10.75 -6.68
N ALA A 70 -5.11 -10.57 -7.00
CA ALA A 70 -4.60 -10.79 -8.36
C ALA A 70 -4.84 -12.22 -8.86
N ARG A 71 -4.64 -13.23 -8.00
CA ARG A 71 -5.00 -14.64 -8.31
C ARG A 71 -6.50 -14.88 -8.42
N ARG A 72 -7.34 -13.95 -7.97
CA ARG A 72 -8.80 -14.04 -8.12
C ARG A 72 -9.32 -13.28 -9.35
N GLY A 73 -8.42 -12.66 -10.13
CA GLY A 73 -8.73 -12.01 -11.39
C GLY A 73 -8.93 -10.50 -11.33
N PHE A 74 -8.49 -9.87 -10.25
CA PHE A 74 -8.48 -8.42 -10.13
C PHE A 74 -7.15 -7.84 -10.61
N ALA A 75 -7.20 -6.68 -11.27
CA ALA A 75 -6.03 -5.81 -11.36
C ALA A 75 -5.93 -5.02 -10.05
N VAL A 76 -4.79 -5.09 -9.36
CA VAL A 76 -4.65 -4.48 -8.03
C VAL A 76 -3.65 -3.35 -8.07
N ALA A 77 -4.05 -2.19 -7.55
CA ALA A 77 -3.19 -1.03 -7.31
C ALA A 77 -3.02 -0.86 -5.79
N SER A 78 -1.87 -1.27 -5.26
CA SER A 78 -1.54 -1.14 -3.84
C SER A 78 -0.79 0.18 -3.62
N VAL A 79 -1.47 1.16 -3.04
CA VAL A 79 -0.96 2.53 -2.89
C VAL A 79 -0.18 2.67 -1.60
N GLU A 80 1.01 3.26 -1.69
CA GLU A 80 1.72 3.87 -0.56
C GLU A 80 1.34 5.35 -0.46
N TYR A 81 1.39 5.92 0.73
CA TYR A 81 1.12 7.33 1.01
C TYR A 81 2.16 7.87 1.97
N ARG A 82 2.33 9.19 2.05
CA ARG A 82 3.19 9.82 3.06
C ARG A 82 2.73 9.40 4.45
N ARG A 83 3.63 8.70 5.15
CA ARG A 83 3.47 8.25 6.53
C ARG A 83 4.12 9.25 7.48
N GLY A 84 3.94 9.03 8.79
CA GLY A 84 4.67 9.80 9.79
C GLY A 84 6.18 9.54 9.74
N ALA A 85 6.96 10.39 10.40
CA ALA A 85 8.42 10.33 10.32
C ALA A 85 9.04 9.16 11.13
N GLU A 86 10.24 8.74 10.73
CA GLU A 86 11.13 7.86 11.51
C GLU A 86 12.28 8.66 12.14
N GLY A 87 12.80 8.19 13.28
CA GLY A 87 14.03 8.70 13.90
C GLY A 87 13.85 9.54 15.17
N ALA A 88 14.97 9.99 15.75
CA ALA A 88 15.09 10.53 17.12
C ALA A 88 14.37 11.88 17.40
N GLY A 89 13.61 12.42 16.45
CA GLY A 89 12.71 13.57 16.63
C GLY A 89 11.25 13.29 16.23
N ALA A 90 10.94 12.04 15.89
CA ALA A 90 9.65 11.59 15.39
C ALA A 90 8.95 10.62 16.36
N ALA A 91 9.35 10.63 17.63
CA ALA A 91 8.67 9.93 18.70
C ALA A 91 7.61 10.84 19.33
N THR A 92 6.44 10.29 19.62
CA THR A 92 5.44 10.96 20.47
C THR A 92 5.98 11.11 21.90
N ASP A 93 5.30 11.89 22.75
CA ASP A 93 5.61 11.97 24.18
C ASP A 93 5.59 10.60 24.88
N SER A 94 4.89 9.63 24.27
CA SER A 94 4.82 8.22 24.68
C SER A 94 5.89 7.31 24.04
N GLY A 95 6.83 7.86 23.27
CA GLY A 95 7.94 7.14 22.64
C GLY A 95 7.57 6.34 21.38
N GLY A 96 6.33 6.43 20.90
CA GLY A 96 5.85 5.68 19.72
C GLY A 96 6.05 6.44 18.41
N PRO A 97 6.02 5.75 17.25
CA PRO A 97 6.16 6.40 15.95
C PRO A 97 5.01 7.38 15.70
N VAL A 98 5.38 8.56 15.19
CA VAL A 98 4.43 9.59 14.74
C VAL A 98 3.61 9.06 13.56
N ALA A 99 2.32 9.37 13.56
CA ALA A 99 1.42 9.06 12.44
C ALA A 99 1.54 10.14 11.35
N GLY A 100 1.14 9.78 10.13
CA GLY A 100 0.92 10.73 9.03
C GLY A 100 -0.02 11.84 9.45
N ARG A 101 0.14 13.01 8.81
CA ARG A 101 -0.55 14.23 9.20
C ARG A 101 -1.51 14.68 8.12
N TRP A 102 -2.54 15.39 8.55
CA TRP A 102 -3.39 16.18 7.65
C TRP A 102 -2.63 17.44 7.18
N PRO A 103 -2.75 17.86 5.91
CA PRO A 103 -3.50 17.22 4.83
C PRO A 103 -2.70 16.16 4.07
N ASP A 104 -1.38 16.03 4.30
CA ASP A 104 -0.46 15.23 3.47
C ASP A 104 -0.97 13.83 3.11
N THR A 105 -1.36 13.02 4.09
CA THR A 105 -1.83 11.65 3.84
C THR A 105 -3.16 11.62 3.06
N PHE A 106 -4.03 12.63 3.26
CA PHE A 106 -5.28 12.75 2.51
C PHE A 106 -5.01 13.14 1.06
N ASP A 107 -4.14 14.14 0.84
CA ASP A 107 -3.77 14.60 -0.50
C ASP A 107 -3.16 13.46 -1.32
N ASP A 108 -2.37 12.59 -0.69
CA ASP A 108 -1.79 11.41 -1.35
C ASP A 108 -2.84 10.38 -1.75
N VAL A 109 -3.79 10.06 -0.85
CA VAL A 109 -4.89 9.15 -1.20
C VAL A 109 -5.77 9.74 -2.31
N ALA A 110 -6.00 11.06 -2.29
CA ALA A 110 -6.76 11.74 -3.33
C ALA A 110 -6.01 11.78 -4.68
N ALA A 111 -4.69 11.93 -4.67
CA ALA A 111 -3.87 11.94 -5.89
C ALA A 111 -3.73 10.53 -6.53
N ALA A 112 -3.85 9.47 -5.74
CA ALA A 112 -3.70 8.09 -6.21
C ALA A 112 -4.99 7.48 -6.80
N LEU A 113 -6.15 8.16 -6.68
CA LEU A 113 -7.48 7.70 -7.12
C LEU A 113 -7.97 8.49 -8.33
#